data_AF-A0A2C9UVX9-F1
#
_entry.id   AF-A0A2C9UVX9-F1
#
_cell.length_a   1.000
_cell.length_b   1.000
_cell.length_c   1.000
_cell.angle_alpha   90.00
_cell.angle_beta   90.00
_cell.angle_gamma   90.00
#
_symmetry.space_group_name_H-M   'P 1'
#
loop_
_entity.id
_entity.type
_entity.pdbx_description
1 polymer ?
#
loop_
_entity_poly.entity_id
_entity_poly.type
_entity_poly.pdbx_seq_one_letter_code
_entity_poly.pdbx_strand_id
1 'polypeptide(L)'
;MGCPKSFSISGGMGAALLNKPELIHDILTTLKRNLSCPVTCKIRLLKSSQDTVELARRIEKTGVSALAVHGRKVADRPRDPAKWSEIADVVSALSIPVIANGDVFDYGDFARIKAATGASSVMVARGALWNASVFSPEGKVHWEEVKREYVRKSILWDNDIKSTKHTLKEMIMHYSCLELPEGKGVIKSENLADIAKLYGEERYYQFVNENRFSSNGS
;
A
#
# COMPACT_ATOMS: atom_id res chain seq x y z
N MET A 1 -1.15 8.62 -9.41
CA MET A 1 -1.21 8.48 -10.89
C MET A 1 -0.86 7.06 -11.36
N GLY A 2 -1.41 6.01 -10.74
CA GLY A 2 -1.02 4.62 -11.10
C GLY A 2 -2.07 3.55 -10.85
N CYS A 3 -3.31 3.93 -10.51
CA CYS A 3 -4.42 2.99 -10.33
C CYS A 3 -4.92 2.53 -11.70
N PRO A 4 -4.86 1.23 -12.05
CA PRO A 4 -5.31 0.70 -13.33
C PRO A 4 -6.77 0.22 -13.30
N LYS A 5 -7.49 0.39 -12.17
CA LYS A 5 -8.88 -0.08 -12.04
C LYS A 5 -9.79 0.70 -12.99
N SER A 6 -10.76 0.00 -13.59
CA SER A 6 -11.70 0.55 -14.58
C SER A 6 -12.37 1.85 -14.12
N PHE A 7 -12.90 1.88 -12.89
CA PHE A 7 -13.57 3.08 -12.34
C PHE A 7 -12.63 4.30 -12.27
N SER A 8 -11.35 4.08 -11.98
CA SER A 8 -10.36 5.15 -11.93
C SER A 8 -10.04 5.64 -13.33
N ILE A 9 -9.91 4.73 -14.29
CA ILE A 9 -9.59 5.07 -15.68
C ILE A 9 -10.76 5.80 -16.34
N SER A 10 -11.99 5.32 -16.17
CA SER A 10 -13.20 5.94 -16.72
C SER A 10 -13.44 7.34 -16.14
N GLY A 11 -13.07 7.57 -14.88
CA GLY A 11 -13.10 8.89 -14.24
C GLY A 11 -11.93 9.81 -14.62
N GLY A 12 -11.02 9.40 -15.53
CA GLY A 12 -9.85 10.20 -15.91
C GLY A 12 -8.78 10.31 -14.83
N MET A 13 -8.84 9.48 -13.78
CA MET A 13 -7.94 9.47 -12.63
C MET A 13 -6.92 8.33 -12.72
N GLY A 14 -5.99 8.28 -11.77
CA GLY A 14 -5.08 7.13 -11.62
C GLY A 14 -4.15 6.99 -12.81
N ALA A 15 -4.14 5.82 -13.47
CA ALA A 15 -3.30 5.56 -14.63
C ALA A 15 -3.73 6.35 -15.89
N ALA A 16 -4.98 6.83 -15.96
CA ALA A 16 -5.43 7.62 -17.11
C ALA A 16 -4.70 8.96 -17.22
N LEU A 17 -4.27 9.53 -16.08
CA LEU A 17 -3.49 10.77 -16.05
C LEU A 17 -2.12 10.63 -16.73
N LEU A 18 -1.57 9.42 -16.81
CA LEU A 18 -0.24 9.19 -17.42
C LEU A 18 -0.17 9.61 -18.89
N ASN A 19 -1.31 9.66 -19.58
CA ASN A 19 -1.42 10.14 -20.96
C ASN A 19 -1.75 11.64 -21.07
N LYS A 20 -1.78 12.37 -19.95
CA LYS A 20 -2.10 13.81 -19.87
C LYS A 20 -1.03 14.58 -19.07
N PRO A 21 0.22 14.68 -19.57
CA PRO A 21 1.33 15.30 -18.82
C PRO A 21 1.07 16.76 -18.40
N GLU A 22 0.40 17.54 -19.24
CA GLU A 22 0.07 18.94 -18.92
C GLU A 22 -0.91 19.03 -17.73
N LEU A 23 -1.93 18.16 -17.71
CA LEU A 23 -2.85 18.09 -16.57
C LEU A 23 -2.15 17.63 -15.29
N ILE A 24 -1.19 16.70 -15.39
CA ILE A 24 -0.35 16.31 -14.25
C ILE A 24 0.42 17.53 -13.72
N HIS A 25 1.05 18.28 -14.61
CA HIS A 25 1.81 19.48 -14.26
C HIS A 25 0.93 20.50 -13.53
N ASP A 26 -0.26 20.80 -14.06
CA ASP A 26 -1.19 21.76 -13.47
C ASP A 26 -1.67 21.34 -12.08
N ILE A 27 -2.04 20.06 -11.91
CA ILE A 27 -2.46 19.51 -10.62
C ILE A 27 -1.33 19.64 -9.59
N LEU A 28 -0.12 19.18 -9.93
CA LEU A 28 0.99 19.16 -8.99
C LEU A 28 1.46 20.56 -8.62
N THR A 29 1.56 21.47 -9.60
CA THR A 29 1.92 22.87 -9.37
C THR A 29 0.89 23.58 -8.49
N THR A 30 -0.39 23.33 -8.73
CA THR A 30 -1.48 23.88 -7.91
C THR A 30 -1.40 23.37 -6.47
N LEU A 31 -1.19 22.07 -6.25
CA LEU A 31 -1.02 21.50 -4.91
C LEU A 31 0.20 22.09 -4.22
N LYS A 32 1.35 22.15 -4.91
CA LYS A 32 2.60 22.69 -4.38
C LYS A 32 2.52 24.16 -3.98
N ARG A 33 1.74 24.96 -4.71
CA ARG A 33 1.52 26.37 -4.39
C ARG A 33 0.66 26.59 -3.15
N ASN A 34 -0.30 25.70 -2.90
CA ASN A 34 -1.35 25.93 -1.90
C ASN A 34 -1.22 25.10 -0.62
N LEU A 35 -0.32 24.11 -0.58
CA LEU A 35 -0.12 23.24 0.57
C LEU A 35 1.24 23.51 1.22
N SER A 36 1.25 23.62 2.55
CA SER A 36 2.48 23.72 3.35
C SER A 36 3.17 22.37 3.57
N CYS A 37 2.44 21.27 3.38
CA CYS A 37 2.98 19.93 3.52
C CYS A 37 3.70 19.46 2.23
N PRO A 38 4.65 18.51 2.34
CA PRO A 38 5.30 17.92 1.18
C PRO A 38 4.30 17.23 0.24
N VAL A 39 4.28 17.65 -1.03
CA VAL A 39 3.50 16.98 -2.07
C VAL A 39 4.40 15.94 -2.74
N THR A 40 3.96 14.68 -2.74
CA THR A 40 4.61 13.58 -3.45
C THR A 40 3.64 12.98 -4.45
N CYS A 41 4.13 12.15 -5.37
CA CYS A 41 3.24 11.42 -6.25
C CYS A 41 3.73 10.01 -6.57
N LYS A 42 2.81 9.18 -7.07
CA LYS A 42 3.06 7.78 -7.40
C LYS A 42 2.62 7.46 -8.82
N ILE A 43 3.53 6.91 -9.63
CA ILE A 43 3.28 6.52 -11.02
C ILE A 43 3.48 5.01 -11.24
N ARG A 44 3.11 4.55 -12.43
CA ARG A 44 3.51 3.27 -13.02
C ARG A 44 4.45 3.55 -14.20
N LEU A 45 5.18 2.54 -14.64
CA LEU A 45 5.98 2.63 -15.85
C LEU A 45 5.08 2.85 -17.09
N LEU A 46 5.60 3.61 -18.06
CA LEU A 46 4.97 3.79 -19.37
C LEU A 46 5.38 2.65 -20.33
N LYS A 47 5.00 2.77 -21.60
CA LYS A 47 5.31 1.74 -22.61
C LYS A 47 6.81 1.60 -22.84
N SER A 48 7.54 2.72 -22.85
CA SER A 48 9.01 2.75 -22.93
C SER A 48 9.64 3.35 -21.67
N SER A 49 10.90 2.99 -21.40
CA SER A 49 11.68 3.58 -20.31
C SER A 49 11.89 5.09 -20.55
N GLN A 50 12.19 5.47 -21.80
CA GLN A 50 12.40 6.87 -22.19
C GLN A 50 11.17 7.75 -21.90
N ASP A 51 9.96 7.28 -22.25
CA ASP A 51 8.73 8.03 -21.94
C ASP A 51 8.54 8.18 -20.42
N THR A 52 8.87 7.13 -19.66
CA THR A 52 8.76 7.14 -18.21
C THR A 52 9.71 8.17 -17.60
N VAL A 53 10.95 8.23 -18.07
CA VAL A 53 11.96 9.21 -17.65
C VAL A 53 11.53 10.64 -18.01
N GLU A 54 11.01 10.86 -19.22
CA GLU A 54 10.53 12.18 -19.63
C GLU A 54 9.36 12.67 -18.77
N LEU A 55 8.37 11.80 -18.52
CA LEU A 55 7.28 12.12 -17.60
C LEU A 55 7.80 12.41 -16.18
N ALA A 56 8.75 11.62 -15.69
CA ALA A 56 9.32 11.80 -14.37
C ALA A 56 10.05 13.15 -14.21
N ARG A 57 10.81 13.59 -15.23
CA ARG A 57 11.46 14.91 -15.26
C ARG A 57 10.44 16.05 -15.28
N ARG A 58 9.34 15.90 -16.02
CA ARG A 58 8.25 16.88 -16.01
C ARG A 58 7.60 16.99 -14.63
N ILE A 59 7.38 15.86 -13.97
CA ILE A 59 6.87 15.80 -12.60
C ILE A 59 7.83 16.49 -11.64
N GLU A 60 9.14 16.21 -11.71
CA GLU A 60 10.14 16.84 -10.85
C GLU A 60 10.12 18.37 -10.95
N LYS A 61 10.00 18.93 -12.17
CA LYS A 61 9.92 20.38 -12.40
C LYS A 61 8.75 21.07 -11.68
N THR A 62 7.72 20.34 -11.27
CA THR A 62 6.60 20.89 -10.48
C THR A 62 6.98 21.14 -9.01
N GLY A 63 8.15 20.67 -8.56
CA GLY A 63 8.64 20.85 -7.19
C GLY A 63 8.10 19.83 -6.19
N VAL A 64 7.65 18.65 -6.65
CA VAL A 64 7.29 17.54 -5.74
C VAL A 64 8.49 17.09 -4.92
N SER A 65 8.24 16.68 -3.67
CA SER A 65 9.30 16.32 -2.72
C SER A 65 9.87 14.92 -2.94
N ALA A 66 9.13 14.02 -3.59
CA ALA A 66 9.57 12.67 -3.94
C ALA A 66 8.64 12.06 -5.01
N LEU A 67 9.18 11.08 -5.75
CA LEU A 67 8.44 10.30 -6.75
C LEU A 67 8.47 8.81 -6.41
N ALA A 68 7.30 8.21 -6.17
CA ALA A 68 7.18 6.76 -6.06
C ALA A 68 6.91 6.12 -7.43
N VAL A 69 7.74 5.15 -7.83
CA VAL A 69 7.63 4.46 -9.11
C VAL A 69 7.27 3.01 -8.86
N HIS A 70 6.08 2.59 -9.32
CA HIS A 70 5.76 1.18 -9.38
C HIS A 70 6.41 0.55 -10.61
N GLY A 71 7.27 -0.46 -10.41
CA GLY A 71 8.05 -1.12 -11.46
C GLY A 71 7.24 -1.97 -12.44
N ARG A 72 5.94 -1.70 -12.60
CA ARG A 72 5.11 -2.34 -13.61
C ARG A 72 4.41 -1.30 -14.47
N LYS A 73 4.17 -1.67 -15.71
CA LYS A 73 3.35 -0.93 -16.67
C LYS A 73 1.88 -1.04 -16.27
N VAL A 74 1.02 -0.26 -16.93
CA VAL A 74 -0.43 -0.29 -16.66
C VAL A 74 -1.06 -1.64 -17.03
N ALA A 75 -0.59 -2.26 -18.12
CA ALA A 75 -1.10 -3.54 -18.62
C ALA A 75 -0.57 -4.77 -17.85
N ASP A 76 0.54 -4.61 -17.13
CA ASP A 76 1.16 -5.69 -16.35
C ASP A 76 0.26 -6.11 -15.19
N ARG A 77 0.16 -7.42 -15.00
CA ARG A 77 -0.56 -8.08 -13.91
C ARG A 77 0.35 -8.28 -12.70
N PRO A 78 -0.23 -8.56 -11.51
CA PRO A 78 0.55 -8.79 -10.30
C PRO A 78 1.52 -9.98 -10.35
N ARG A 79 1.36 -10.89 -11.33
CA ARG A 79 2.27 -12.02 -11.61
C ARG A 79 3.49 -11.62 -12.44
N ASP A 80 3.39 -10.55 -13.21
CA ASP A 80 4.48 -10.10 -14.06
C ASP A 80 5.51 -9.40 -13.16
N PRO A 81 6.82 -9.66 -13.29
CA PRO A 81 7.82 -9.13 -12.36
C PRO A 81 7.97 -7.61 -12.48
N ALA A 82 8.30 -6.97 -11.36
CA ALA A 82 8.72 -5.58 -11.35
C ALA A 82 10.05 -5.38 -12.11
N LYS A 83 10.09 -4.37 -12.97
CA LYS A 83 11.17 -4.03 -13.89
C LYS A 83 12.12 -3.04 -13.21
N TRP A 84 13.04 -3.58 -12.41
CA TRP A 84 13.94 -2.79 -11.57
C TRP A 84 14.88 -1.88 -12.37
N SER A 85 15.36 -2.33 -13.53
CA SER A 85 16.18 -1.52 -14.44
C SER A 85 15.48 -0.26 -14.91
N GLU A 86 14.19 -0.33 -15.27
CA GLU A 86 13.41 0.85 -15.67
C GLU A 86 13.21 1.83 -14.49
N ILE A 87 13.23 1.37 -13.23
CA ILE A 87 13.27 2.28 -12.07
C ILE A 87 14.65 2.92 -11.93
N ALA A 88 15.72 2.17 -12.16
CA ALA A 88 17.09 2.70 -12.12
C ALA A 88 17.33 3.81 -13.15
N ASP A 89 16.73 3.70 -14.33
CA ASP A 89 16.73 4.75 -15.36
C ASP A 89 16.09 6.04 -14.84
N VAL A 90 14.95 5.93 -14.13
CA VAL A 90 14.28 7.08 -13.50
C VAL A 90 15.12 7.66 -12.37
N VAL A 91 15.67 6.83 -11.48
CA VAL A 91 16.54 7.27 -10.38
C VAL A 91 17.73 8.08 -10.92
N SER A 92 18.38 7.59 -11.98
CA SER A 92 19.55 8.24 -12.57
C SER A 92 19.22 9.57 -13.25
N ALA A 93 17.95 9.81 -13.58
CA ALA A 93 17.50 10.97 -14.33
C ALA A 93 16.96 12.12 -13.47
N LEU A 94 16.70 11.87 -12.17
CA LEU A 94 16.11 12.83 -11.25
C LEU A 94 17.09 13.23 -10.14
N SER A 95 16.91 14.43 -9.60
CA SER A 95 17.60 14.94 -8.41
C SER A 95 16.77 14.75 -7.13
N ILE A 96 15.44 14.61 -7.23
CA ILE A 96 14.58 14.31 -6.09
C ILE A 96 14.62 12.83 -5.67
N PRO A 97 14.31 12.49 -4.40
CA PRO A 97 14.22 11.11 -3.95
C PRO A 97 13.20 10.29 -4.73
N VAL A 98 13.64 9.12 -5.22
CA VAL A 98 12.77 8.12 -5.86
C VAL A 98 12.49 6.98 -4.89
N ILE A 99 11.23 6.56 -4.82
CA ILE A 99 10.75 5.46 -3.96
C ILE A 99 10.36 4.27 -4.85
N ALA A 100 11.15 3.20 -4.83
CA ALA A 100 10.87 2.00 -5.61
C ALA A 100 9.67 1.23 -5.04
N ASN A 101 8.78 0.76 -5.90
CA ASN A 101 7.60 0.00 -5.48
C ASN A 101 7.33 -1.20 -6.39
N GLY A 102 7.02 -2.34 -5.77
CA GLY A 102 6.77 -3.61 -6.46
C GLY A 102 7.42 -4.75 -5.68
N ASP A 103 6.83 -5.94 -5.70
CA ASP A 103 7.49 -7.21 -5.29
C ASP A 103 8.42 -7.15 -4.07
N VAL A 104 7.91 -6.51 -3.00
CA VAL A 104 8.54 -6.49 -1.68
C VAL A 104 7.70 -7.40 -0.80
N PHE A 105 8.30 -8.51 -0.37
CA PHE A 105 7.63 -9.53 0.42
C PHE A 105 8.41 -9.89 1.68
N ASP A 106 9.70 -9.59 1.76
CA ASP A 106 10.58 -9.89 2.89
C ASP A 106 11.47 -8.70 3.27
N TYR A 107 12.01 -8.70 4.50
CA TYR A 107 12.90 -7.63 4.97
C TYR A 107 14.20 -7.53 4.13
N GLY A 108 14.70 -8.64 3.60
CA GLY A 108 15.85 -8.64 2.70
C GLY A 108 15.60 -7.93 1.36
N ASP A 109 14.35 -7.81 0.93
CA ASP A 109 14.01 -7.16 -0.34
C ASP A 109 14.32 -5.68 -0.34
N PHE A 110 14.30 -5.01 0.83
CA PHE A 110 14.60 -3.58 0.92
C PHE A 110 16.03 -3.29 0.45
N ALA A 111 17.01 -4.02 0.98
CA ALA A 111 18.41 -3.88 0.58
C ALA A 111 18.62 -4.30 -0.89
N ARG A 112 18.04 -5.44 -1.30
CA ARG A 112 18.14 -5.97 -2.67
C ARG A 112 17.59 -4.99 -3.72
N ILE A 113 16.40 -4.41 -3.47
CA ILE A 113 15.75 -3.47 -4.40
C ILE A 113 16.50 -2.14 -4.42
N LYS A 114 16.97 -1.64 -3.27
CA LYS A 114 17.81 -0.43 -3.24
C LYS A 114 19.09 -0.62 -4.05
N ALA A 115 19.77 -1.76 -3.90
CA ALA A 115 20.96 -2.08 -4.68
C ALA A 115 20.66 -2.18 -6.19
N ALA A 116 19.52 -2.77 -6.57
CA ALA A 116 19.14 -2.94 -7.98
C ALA A 116 18.66 -1.66 -8.68
N THR A 117 18.18 -0.67 -7.92
CA THR A 117 17.52 0.52 -8.47
C THR A 117 18.27 1.82 -8.19
N GLY A 118 19.10 1.88 -7.13
CA GLY A 118 19.62 3.13 -6.59
C GLY A 118 18.59 3.98 -5.85
N ALA A 119 17.34 3.51 -5.69
CA ALA A 119 16.28 4.27 -5.07
C ALA A 119 16.60 4.62 -3.60
N SER A 120 16.16 5.80 -3.17
CA SER A 120 16.38 6.28 -1.79
C SER A 120 15.65 5.40 -0.78
N SER A 121 14.42 4.98 -1.14
CA SER A 121 13.51 4.21 -0.29
C SER A 121 12.73 3.17 -1.08
N VAL A 122 12.11 2.23 -0.36
CA VAL A 122 11.26 1.17 -0.94
C VAL A 122 9.87 1.23 -0.29
N MET A 123 8.83 1.14 -1.11
CA MET A 123 7.42 1.14 -0.69
C MET A 123 6.83 -0.26 -0.84
N VAL A 124 6.19 -0.75 0.22
CA VAL A 124 5.57 -2.08 0.28
C VAL A 124 4.05 -1.96 0.21
N ALA A 125 3.39 -2.94 -0.39
CA ALA A 125 1.92 -3.02 -0.43
C ALA A 125 1.44 -4.43 -0.08
N ARG A 126 1.49 -5.38 -1.04
CA ARG A 126 1.00 -6.75 -0.83
C ARG A 126 1.69 -7.46 0.33
N GLY A 127 3.03 -7.39 0.41
CA GLY A 127 3.76 -8.00 1.53
C GLY A 127 3.26 -7.52 2.89
N ALA A 128 3.05 -6.21 3.05
CA ALA A 128 2.54 -5.62 4.29
C ALA A 128 1.06 -5.95 4.56
N LEU A 129 0.23 -6.05 3.51
CA LEU A 129 -1.17 -6.48 3.62
C LEU A 129 -1.29 -7.92 4.13
N TRP A 130 -0.46 -8.82 3.63
CA TRP A 130 -0.48 -10.22 4.03
C TRP A 130 0.20 -10.44 5.38
N ASN A 131 1.32 -9.76 5.61
CA ASN A 131 2.04 -9.85 6.86
C ASN A 131 2.83 -8.55 7.13
N ALA A 132 2.31 -7.73 8.04
CA ALA A 132 2.90 -6.45 8.40
C ALA A 132 4.32 -6.59 9.02
N SER A 133 4.70 -7.76 9.52
CA SER A 133 6.07 -8.02 9.99
C SER A 133 7.11 -8.08 8.86
N VAL A 134 6.72 -7.87 7.60
CA VAL A 134 7.67 -7.61 6.49
C VAL A 134 8.67 -6.48 6.79
N PHE A 135 8.30 -5.56 7.69
CA PHE A 135 9.16 -4.46 8.15
C PHE A 135 10.11 -4.84 9.30
N SER A 136 10.01 -6.06 9.84
CA SER A 136 10.79 -6.53 11.00
C SER A 136 12.19 -6.99 10.58
N PRO A 137 13.28 -6.37 11.07
CA PRO A 137 14.63 -6.87 10.85
C PRO A 137 14.91 -8.22 11.52
N GLU A 138 14.16 -8.56 12.57
CA GLU A 138 14.27 -9.82 13.30
C GLU A 138 13.63 -11.01 12.55
N GLY A 139 12.97 -10.74 11.42
CA GLY A 139 12.30 -11.73 10.59
C GLY A 139 10.78 -11.69 10.71
N LYS A 140 10.11 -12.46 9.84
CA LYS A 140 8.66 -12.53 9.78
C LYS A 140 8.09 -13.24 11.01
N VAL A 141 7.14 -12.57 11.66
CA VAL A 141 6.26 -13.16 12.66
C VAL A 141 5.29 -14.11 11.96
N HIS A 142 4.92 -15.21 12.65
CA HIS A 142 3.95 -16.16 12.11
C HIS A 142 2.61 -15.45 11.82
N TRP A 143 2.04 -15.72 10.66
CA TRP A 143 0.88 -14.99 10.14
C TRP A 143 -0.38 -15.09 11.02
N GLU A 144 -0.52 -16.17 11.80
CA GLU A 144 -1.59 -16.29 12.82
C GLU A 144 -1.50 -15.22 13.90
N GLU A 145 -0.30 -14.94 14.40
CA GLU A 145 -0.07 -13.92 15.41
C GLU A 145 -0.34 -12.52 14.83
N VAL A 146 0.04 -12.30 13.57
CA VAL A 146 -0.23 -11.05 12.86
C VAL A 146 -1.73 -10.81 12.66
N LYS A 147 -2.51 -11.83 12.30
CA LYS A 147 -3.98 -11.74 12.24
C LYS A 147 -4.57 -11.39 13.60
N ARG A 148 -4.11 -12.08 14.66
CA ARG A 148 -4.58 -11.83 16.04
C ARG A 148 -4.29 -10.39 16.50
N GLU A 149 -3.07 -9.89 16.26
CA GLU A 149 -2.73 -8.49 16.56
C GLU A 149 -3.54 -7.50 15.70
N TYR A 150 -3.78 -7.80 14.43
CA TYR A 150 -4.65 -7.00 13.57
C TYR A 150 -6.09 -6.94 14.11
N VAL A 151 -6.64 -8.05 14.63
CA VAL A 151 -7.94 -8.09 15.30
C VAL A 151 -7.93 -7.20 16.54
N ARG A 152 -6.91 -7.30 17.39
CA ARG A 152 -6.77 -6.43 18.56
C ARG A 152 -6.70 -4.95 18.19
N LYS A 153 -6.00 -4.58 17.12
CA LYS A 153 -5.98 -3.19 16.62
C LYS A 153 -7.32 -2.75 16.03
N SER A 154 -8.01 -3.65 15.32
CA SER A 154 -9.37 -3.38 14.80
C SER A 154 -10.37 -3.13 15.93
N ILE A 155 -10.30 -3.92 17.00
CA ILE A 155 -11.08 -3.72 18.23
C ILE A 155 -10.72 -2.38 18.87
N LEU A 156 -9.44 -2.11 19.10
CA LEU A 156 -8.96 -0.90 19.79
C LEU A 156 -9.47 0.38 19.13
N TRP A 157 -9.41 0.44 17.79
CA TRP A 157 -9.75 1.62 17.00
C TRP A 157 -11.19 1.64 16.47
N ASP A 158 -12.04 0.73 16.92
CA ASP A 158 -13.43 0.61 16.46
C ASP A 158 -13.56 0.50 14.93
N ASN A 159 -12.67 -0.28 14.33
CA ASN A 159 -12.55 -0.32 12.88
C ASN A 159 -13.80 -0.93 12.23
N ASP A 160 -14.23 -0.36 11.10
CA ASP A 160 -15.38 -0.86 10.36
C ASP A 160 -15.26 -2.37 10.06
N ILE A 161 -16.35 -3.10 10.28
CA ILE A 161 -16.38 -4.56 10.13
C ILE A 161 -16.12 -5.00 8.69
N LYS A 162 -16.59 -4.25 7.68
CA LYS A 162 -16.37 -4.62 6.27
C LYS A 162 -14.89 -4.54 5.91
N SER A 163 -14.23 -3.50 6.39
CA SER A 163 -12.80 -3.24 6.21
C SER A 163 -11.95 -4.29 6.95
N THR A 164 -12.29 -4.57 8.20
CA THR A 164 -11.65 -5.62 9.02
C THR A 164 -11.75 -6.99 8.33
N LYS A 165 -12.96 -7.37 7.89
CA LYS A 165 -13.18 -8.62 7.14
C LYS A 165 -12.42 -8.64 5.83
N HIS A 166 -12.29 -7.53 5.11
CA HIS A 166 -11.55 -7.49 3.86
C HIS A 166 -10.08 -7.83 4.09
N THR A 167 -9.41 -7.17 5.04
CA THR A 167 -8.00 -7.42 5.34
C THR A 167 -7.77 -8.85 5.85
N LEU A 168 -8.61 -9.35 6.77
CA LEU A 168 -8.49 -10.74 7.24
C LEU A 168 -8.63 -11.74 6.10
N LYS A 169 -9.58 -11.53 5.18
CA LYS A 169 -9.73 -12.39 3.99
C LYS A 169 -8.49 -12.35 3.09
N GLU A 170 -7.88 -11.18 2.88
CA GLU A 170 -6.63 -11.08 2.10
C GLU A 170 -5.48 -11.84 2.76
N MET A 171 -5.34 -11.78 4.09
CA MET A 171 -4.37 -12.57 4.84
C MET A 171 -4.64 -14.08 4.71
N ILE A 172 -5.89 -14.51 4.92
CA ILE A 172 -6.30 -15.93 4.85
C ILE A 172 -6.12 -16.48 3.43
N MET A 173 -6.54 -15.76 2.39
CA MET A 173 -6.38 -16.20 1.00
C MET A 173 -4.92 -16.35 0.59
N HIS A 174 -4.00 -15.63 1.23
CA HIS A 174 -2.58 -15.74 0.93
C HIS A 174 -1.94 -16.98 1.56
N TYR A 175 -2.28 -17.32 2.81
CA TYR A 175 -1.65 -18.42 3.56
C TYR A 175 -2.48 -19.72 3.61
N SER A 176 -3.76 -19.66 3.26
CA SER A 176 -4.72 -20.76 3.41
C SER A 176 -5.87 -20.61 2.39
N CYS A 177 -7.13 -20.91 2.75
CA CYS A 177 -8.29 -20.67 1.90
C CYS A 177 -9.55 -20.26 2.70
N LEU A 178 -10.49 -19.59 2.04
CA LEU A 178 -11.72 -19.09 2.67
C LEU A 178 -12.77 -20.16 2.97
N GLU A 179 -12.61 -21.37 2.42
CA GLU A 179 -13.56 -22.48 2.61
C GLU A 179 -13.38 -23.23 3.94
N LEU A 180 -12.26 -22.98 4.64
CA LEU A 180 -11.98 -23.54 5.95
C LEU A 180 -12.77 -22.81 7.07
N PRO A 181 -12.86 -23.41 8.27
CA PRO A 181 -13.67 -22.86 9.37
C PRO A 181 -13.37 -21.39 9.69
N GLU A 182 -12.10 -20.99 9.68
CA GLU A 182 -11.72 -19.60 9.92
C GLU A 182 -12.29 -18.65 8.86
N GLY A 183 -12.07 -18.94 7.57
CA GLY A 183 -12.55 -18.11 6.48
C GLY A 183 -14.08 -17.99 6.47
N LYS A 184 -14.79 -19.10 6.69
CA LYS A 184 -16.25 -19.11 6.85
C LYS A 184 -16.70 -18.32 8.07
N GLY A 185 -15.95 -18.41 9.18
CA GLY A 185 -16.16 -17.61 10.39
C GLY A 185 -16.10 -16.11 10.10
N VAL A 186 -14.99 -15.65 9.51
CA VAL A 186 -14.80 -14.24 9.13
C VAL A 186 -15.91 -13.76 8.19
N ILE A 187 -16.31 -14.57 7.21
CA ILE A 187 -17.39 -14.23 6.26
C ILE A 187 -18.74 -14.03 6.99
N LYS A 188 -19.03 -14.87 7.99
CA LYS A 188 -20.30 -14.84 8.74
C LYS A 188 -20.35 -13.76 9.82
N SER A 189 -19.22 -13.30 10.34
CA SER A 189 -19.18 -12.25 11.38
C SER A 189 -19.90 -10.98 10.94
N GLU A 190 -20.77 -10.45 11.78
CA GLU A 190 -21.57 -9.25 11.53
C GLU A 190 -20.99 -8.02 12.23
N ASN A 191 -20.21 -8.22 13.29
CA ASN A 191 -19.60 -7.15 14.07
C ASN A 191 -18.21 -7.56 14.62
N LEU A 192 -17.53 -6.63 15.31
CA LEU A 192 -16.21 -6.87 15.89
C LEU A 192 -16.23 -7.86 17.08
N ALA A 193 -17.36 -8.02 17.78
CA ALA A 193 -17.49 -9.01 18.85
C ALA A 193 -17.45 -10.45 18.29
N ASP A 194 -18.08 -10.68 17.13
CA ASP A 194 -18.01 -11.98 16.43
C ASP A 194 -16.57 -12.32 16.01
N ILE A 195 -15.84 -11.31 15.51
CA ILE A 195 -14.43 -11.45 15.14
C ILE A 195 -13.58 -11.69 16.38
N ALA A 196 -13.80 -10.94 17.46
CA ALA A 196 -13.09 -11.15 18.72
C ALA A 196 -13.27 -12.59 19.20
N LYS A 197 -14.51 -13.11 19.17
CA LYS A 197 -14.81 -14.50 19.50
C LYS A 197 -14.10 -15.51 18.62
N LEU A 198 -14.06 -15.27 17.31
CA LEU A 198 -13.38 -16.16 16.37
C LEU A 198 -11.89 -16.29 16.66
N TYR A 199 -11.26 -15.22 17.16
CA TYR A 199 -9.82 -15.17 17.43
C TYR A 199 -9.45 -15.29 18.93
N GLY A 200 -10.41 -15.60 19.81
CA GLY A 200 -10.16 -15.73 21.25
C GLY A 200 -9.83 -14.42 21.98
N GLU A 201 -10.31 -13.29 21.46
CA GLU A 201 -10.07 -11.93 21.93
C GLU A 201 -11.28 -11.31 22.66
N GLU A 202 -12.25 -12.11 23.12
CA GLU A 202 -13.47 -11.59 23.76
C GLU A 202 -13.20 -10.77 25.01
N ARG A 203 -12.27 -11.23 25.86
CA ARG A 203 -11.87 -10.50 27.08
C ARG A 203 -11.26 -9.14 26.73
N TYR A 204 -10.47 -9.10 25.66
CA TYR A 204 -9.86 -7.86 25.20
C TYR A 204 -10.91 -6.91 24.59
N TYR A 205 -11.87 -7.44 23.83
CA TYR A 205 -13.01 -6.68 23.32
C TYR A 205 -13.84 -6.04 24.44
N GLN A 206 -14.17 -6.80 25.48
CA GLN A 206 -14.88 -6.30 26.66
C GLN A 206 -14.09 -5.19 27.35
N PHE A 207 -12.81 -5.45 27.65
CA PHE A 207 -11.91 -4.47 28.27
C PHE A 207 -11.84 -3.16 27.49
N VAL A 208 -11.62 -3.20 26.17
CA VAL A 208 -11.55 -1.99 25.34
C VAL A 208 -12.87 -1.22 25.37
N ASN A 209 -14.00 -1.90 25.24
CA ASN A 209 -15.31 -1.24 25.20
C ASN A 209 -15.69 -0.61 26.54
N GLU A 210 -15.40 -1.28 27.66
CA GLU A 210 -15.64 -0.73 29.00
C GLU A 210 -14.84 0.58 29.21
N ASN A 211 -13.57 0.60 28.79
CA ASN A 211 -12.69 1.76 28.99
C ASN A 211 -12.88 2.87 27.95
N ARG A 212 -13.45 2.58 26.77
CA ARG A 212 -13.70 3.57 25.71
C ARG A 212 -14.69 4.66 26.15
N PHE A 213 -15.68 4.30 26.96
CA PHE A 213 -16.69 5.24 27.45
C PHE A 213 -16.27 5.98 28.71
N SER A 214 -15.27 5.49 29.45
CA SER A 214 -14.73 6.17 30.63
C SER A 214 -13.92 7.43 30.29
N SER A 215 -13.38 7.53 29.07
CA SER A 215 -12.55 8.67 28.62
C SER A 215 -13.31 9.81 27.94
N ASN A 216 -14.61 9.68 27.67
CA ASN A 216 -15.44 10.73 27.07
C ASN A 216 -16.24 11.54 28.11
N GLY A 217 -15.90 11.42 29.40
CA GLY A 217 -16.64 11.99 30.54
C GLY A 217 -15.81 12.87 31.47
N SER A 218 -14.84 13.63 30.95
CA SER A 218 -14.09 14.66 31.70
C SER A 218 -13.78 15.87 30.84
#